data_AF-A0A6B3RP34-F1
#
_entry.id   AF-A0A6B3RP34-F1
#
_cell.length_a   1.000
_cell.length_b   1.000
_cell.length_c   1.000
_cell.angle_alpha   90.00
_cell.angle_beta   90.00
_cell.angle_gamma   90.00
#
_symmetry.space_group_name_H-M   'P 1'
#
loop_
_entity.id
_entity.type
_entity.pdbx_description
1 polymer ?
#
loop_
_entity_poly.entity_id
_entity_poly.type
_entity_poly.pdbx_seq_one_letter_code
_entity_poly.pdbx_strand_id
1 'polypeptide(L)'
;MTDPDLISRFRTDLIQRIAAQERVPQGQPLPISPWLAMSLLQKAVRRGRSDLALNAAATLLRDAPDRLWRRLGGIAFEDVGLGSLPTVGLTVAALTGKRFRAAIGGDWAVASVVVKALADAPKSRATDDLFMALETLPGLADSRRALAAETNPRLRLIALTTPNLHCRSLATLFLLGTDRPGGKLPVRRGEVALAFDLLDELGTAPTTLAICREGYRKTGEALPPLLALLALENGLRAGTTDDPLPPEVMIGGVQGWALDMFTREGKLALSRLAATQAGVAEFARAMLPPGQRVGFLGQVLFRVEGGLLTRRVGGDLSDRLHAQLMFETLGVDPEAAVQSLDLMRQDLPLLNRIRAGVMREVRDA
;
A
#
# COMPACT_ATOMS: atom_id res chain seq x y z
N MET A 1 -28.14 8.72 -2.59
CA MET A 1 -27.47 10.05 -2.61
C MET A 1 -26.61 10.16 -1.37
N THR A 2 -25.29 10.23 -1.52
CA THR A 2 -24.38 10.40 -0.37
C THR A 2 -24.51 11.83 0.15
N ASP A 3 -24.85 11.98 1.42
CA ASP A 3 -24.92 13.28 2.08
C ASP A 3 -23.52 13.95 1.98
N PRO A 4 -23.40 15.12 1.30
CA PRO A 4 -22.15 15.86 1.19
C PRO A 4 -21.50 16.16 2.55
N ASP A 5 -22.31 16.15 3.61
CA ASP A 5 -21.88 16.44 4.97
C ASP A 5 -20.99 15.35 5.58
N LEU A 6 -21.02 14.11 5.08
CA LEU A 6 -20.25 13.02 5.69
C LEU A 6 -18.72 13.20 5.59
N ILE A 7 -18.24 13.93 4.57
CA ILE A 7 -16.81 14.29 4.45
C ILE A 7 -16.49 15.60 5.18
N SER A 8 -17.48 16.47 5.41
CA SER A 8 -17.30 17.76 6.08
C SER A 8 -16.68 17.58 7.46
N ARG A 9 -17.13 16.57 8.22
CA ARG A 9 -16.61 16.25 9.56
C ARG A 9 -15.10 16.00 9.57
N PHE A 10 -14.54 15.36 8.53
CA PHE A 10 -13.10 15.08 8.45
C PHE A 10 -12.31 16.33 8.06
N ARG A 11 -12.91 17.26 7.30
CA ARG A 11 -12.32 18.58 7.07
C ARG A 11 -12.30 19.40 8.35
N THR A 12 -13.38 19.36 9.12
CA THR A 12 -13.47 20.02 10.43
C THR A 12 -12.45 19.44 11.40
N ASP A 13 -12.34 18.11 11.50
CA ASP A 13 -11.32 17.45 12.33
C ASP A 13 -9.89 17.86 11.90
N LEU A 14 -9.61 17.89 10.59
CA LEU A 14 -8.31 18.35 10.10
C LEU A 14 -8.00 19.80 10.50
N ILE A 15 -8.97 20.71 10.35
CA ILE A 15 -8.83 22.12 10.76
C ILE A 15 -8.56 22.22 12.26
N GLN A 16 -9.33 21.50 13.08
CA GLN A 16 -9.16 21.49 14.53
C GLN A 16 -7.79 20.95 14.93
N ARG A 17 -7.30 19.88 14.30
CA ARG A 17 -5.97 19.32 14.57
C ARG A 17 -4.86 20.29 14.21
N ILE A 18 -4.99 21.04 13.12
CA ILE A 18 -4.00 22.05 12.74
C ILE A 18 -4.04 23.23 13.72
N ALA A 19 -5.23 23.72 14.06
CA ALA A 19 -5.40 24.81 15.03
C ALA A 19 -4.90 24.45 16.44
N ALA A 20 -5.00 23.17 16.81
CA ALA A 20 -4.50 22.65 18.09
C ALA A 20 -2.96 22.45 18.12
N GLN A 21 -2.26 22.59 17.00
CA GLN A 21 -0.79 22.52 17.02
C GLN A 21 -0.21 23.78 17.67
N GLU A 22 0.39 23.62 18.87
CA GLU A 22 1.16 24.70 19.50
C GLU A 22 2.30 25.19 18.60
N ARG A 23 2.92 24.26 17.85
CA ARG A 23 3.98 24.54 16.89
C ARG A 23 3.92 23.55 15.73
N VAL A 24 3.92 24.08 14.50
CA VAL A 24 4.13 23.26 13.30
C VAL A 24 5.57 22.72 13.34
N PRO A 25 5.79 21.39 13.26
CA PRO A 25 7.14 20.83 13.32
C PRO A 25 7.98 21.40 12.18
N GLN A 26 9.27 21.65 12.43
CA GLN A 26 10.18 22.08 11.36
C GLN A 26 10.42 20.90 10.41
N GLY A 27 10.10 21.06 9.13
CA GLY A 27 10.46 20.06 8.13
C GLY A 27 11.97 19.94 8.01
N GLN A 28 12.49 18.71 8.05
CA GLN A 28 13.90 18.42 7.83
C GLN A 28 14.06 17.57 6.56
N PRO A 29 14.06 18.19 5.36
CA PRO A 29 14.30 17.48 4.12
C PRO A 29 15.64 16.73 4.13
N LEU A 30 15.63 15.54 3.56
CA LEU A 30 16.80 14.69 3.41
C LEU A 30 17.49 14.96 2.04
N PRO A 31 18.81 14.75 1.93
CA PRO A 31 19.54 14.86 0.67
C PRO A 31 19.39 13.56 -0.14
N ILE A 32 18.17 13.16 -0.47
CA ILE A 32 17.86 11.92 -1.19
C ILE A 32 16.93 12.18 -2.38
N SER A 33 16.90 11.24 -3.33
CA SER A 33 16.00 11.36 -4.48
C SER A 33 14.52 11.29 -4.07
N PRO A 34 13.59 11.89 -4.83
CA PRO A 34 12.15 11.76 -4.59
C PRO A 34 11.65 10.30 -4.59
N TRP A 35 12.31 9.40 -5.33
CA TRP A 35 11.95 7.97 -5.35
C TRP A 35 12.29 7.30 -4.02
N LEU A 36 13.48 7.57 -3.49
CA LEU A 36 13.90 7.06 -2.19
C LEU A 36 13.06 7.68 -1.07
N ALA A 37 12.73 8.96 -1.15
CA ALA A 37 11.84 9.62 -0.19
C ALA A 37 10.42 9.03 -0.19
N MET A 38 9.84 8.67 -1.35
CA MET A 38 8.56 7.95 -1.40
C MET A 38 8.63 6.58 -0.73
N SER A 39 9.68 5.81 -1.01
CA SER A 39 9.90 4.50 -0.39
C SER A 39 10.05 4.62 1.13
N LEU A 40 10.84 5.59 1.59
CA LEU A 40 11.06 5.89 3.00
C LEU A 40 9.76 6.31 3.69
N LEU A 41 9.00 7.25 3.12
CA LEU A 41 7.73 7.73 3.68
C LEU A 41 6.76 6.57 3.94
N GLN A 42 6.53 5.74 2.92
CA GLN A 42 5.56 4.66 3.01
C GLN A 42 5.94 3.63 4.08
N LYS A 43 7.20 3.17 4.08
CA LYS A 43 7.65 2.17 5.04
C LYS A 43 7.85 2.72 6.45
N ALA A 44 8.20 4.01 6.58
CA ALA A 44 8.21 4.69 7.87
C ALA A 44 6.80 4.70 8.49
N VAL A 45 5.77 4.99 7.67
CA VAL A 45 4.37 4.90 8.13
C VAL A 45 4.03 3.48 8.57
N ARG A 46 4.32 2.45 7.76
CA ARG A 46 4.09 1.03 8.13
C ARG A 46 4.71 0.68 9.49
N ARG A 47 5.90 1.20 9.77
CA ARG A 47 6.69 0.97 10.98
C ARG A 47 6.41 1.94 12.14
N GLY A 48 5.45 2.85 12.00
CA GLY A 48 5.14 3.85 13.04
C GLY A 48 6.27 4.85 13.32
N ARG A 49 7.18 5.06 12.37
CA ARG A 49 8.33 5.97 12.47
C ARG A 49 7.98 7.38 12.01
N SER A 50 7.22 8.08 12.84
CA SER A 50 6.71 9.44 12.56
C SER A 50 7.83 10.44 12.25
N ASP A 51 8.98 10.33 12.93
CA ASP A 51 10.19 11.12 12.67
C ASP A 51 10.69 10.98 11.23
N LEU A 52 10.91 9.74 10.79
CA LEU A 52 11.41 9.43 9.44
C LEU A 52 10.38 9.75 8.37
N ALA A 53 9.09 9.49 8.66
CA ALA A 53 8.00 9.80 7.75
C ALA A 53 7.88 11.31 7.49
N LEU A 54 8.02 12.15 8.54
CA LEU A 54 8.01 13.60 8.41
C LEU A 54 9.19 14.11 7.57
N ASN A 55 10.39 13.59 7.78
CA ASN A 55 11.57 14.00 7.00
C ASN A 55 11.43 13.61 5.52
N ALA A 56 10.93 12.41 5.24
CA ALA A 56 10.62 11.97 3.89
C ALA A 56 9.52 12.83 3.24
N ALA A 57 8.47 13.17 3.97
CA ALA A 57 7.40 14.04 3.50
C ALA A 57 7.89 15.48 3.22
N ALA A 58 8.75 16.04 4.08
CA ALA A 58 9.38 17.34 3.87
C ALA A 58 10.23 17.35 2.58
N THR A 59 10.98 16.27 2.35
CA THR A 59 11.76 16.07 1.12
C THR A 59 10.85 16.08 -0.11
N LEU A 60 9.77 15.30 -0.09
CA LEU A 60 8.82 15.25 -1.20
C LEU A 60 8.06 16.56 -1.39
N LEU A 61 7.70 17.27 -0.33
CA LEU A 61 7.02 18.55 -0.46
C LEU A 61 7.91 19.60 -1.13
N ARG A 62 9.21 19.59 -0.81
CA ARG A 62 10.22 20.46 -1.44
C ARG A 62 10.42 20.10 -2.91
N ASP A 63 10.62 18.82 -3.22
CA ASP A 63 11.14 18.39 -4.53
C ASP A 63 10.08 17.88 -5.51
N ALA A 64 8.96 17.37 -5.00
CA ALA A 64 7.92 16.71 -5.79
C ALA A 64 6.54 16.72 -5.09
N PRO A 65 5.94 17.90 -4.82
CA PRO A 65 4.75 18.04 -3.98
C PRO A 65 3.55 17.21 -4.47
N ASP A 66 3.33 17.10 -5.78
CA ASP A 66 2.24 16.28 -6.32
C ASP A 66 2.43 14.79 -6.05
N ARG A 67 3.69 14.32 -5.96
CA ARG A 67 4.00 12.93 -5.61
C ARG A 67 3.74 12.66 -4.13
N LEU A 68 4.00 13.64 -3.24
CA LEU A 68 3.64 13.53 -1.83
C LEU A 68 2.15 13.25 -1.68
N TRP A 69 1.30 14.13 -2.23
CA TRP A 69 -0.15 14.01 -2.04
C TRP A 69 -0.73 12.72 -2.63
N ARG A 70 -0.27 12.31 -3.82
CA ARG A 70 -0.65 11.00 -4.39
C ARG A 70 -0.21 9.84 -3.49
N ARG A 71 1.02 9.88 -2.98
CA ARG A 71 1.56 8.84 -2.10
C ARG A 71 0.80 8.76 -0.76
N LEU A 72 0.42 9.89 -0.16
CA LEU A 72 -0.40 9.90 1.06
C LEU A 72 -1.76 9.24 0.83
N GLY A 73 -2.40 9.51 -0.33
CA GLY A 73 -3.62 8.82 -0.73
C GLY A 73 -3.44 7.31 -0.83
N GLY A 74 -2.39 6.85 -1.52
CA GLY A 74 -2.05 5.43 -1.60
C GLY A 74 -1.84 4.79 -0.22
N ILE A 75 -0.96 5.37 0.60
CA ILE A 75 -0.65 4.88 1.96
C ILE A 75 -1.91 4.76 2.82
N ALA A 76 -2.83 5.73 2.75
CA ALA A 76 -4.05 5.70 3.53
C ALA A 76 -4.90 4.45 3.25
N PHE A 77 -5.11 4.12 1.97
CA PHE A 77 -5.92 2.95 1.60
C PHE A 77 -5.13 1.63 1.65
N GLU A 78 -3.83 1.66 1.39
CA GLU A 78 -2.95 0.49 1.29
C GLU A 78 -2.46 0.02 2.65
N ASP A 79 -1.96 0.92 3.50
CA ASP A 79 -1.20 0.56 4.70
C ASP A 79 -1.97 0.83 6.00
N VAL A 80 -2.83 1.84 6.02
CA VAL A 80 -3.72 2.12 7.15
C VAL A 80 -5.05 1.36 6.97
N GLY A 81 -5.69 1.52 5.81
CA GLY A 81 -6.84 0.74 5.40
C GLY A 81 -7.95 0.69 6.47
N LEU A 82 -8.44 -0.52 6.74
CA LEU A 82 -9.44 -0.78 7.78
C LEU A 82 -8.89 -0.67 9.21
N GLY A 83 -7.57 -0.49 9.37
CA GLY A 83 -6.95 -0.24 10.67
C GLY A 83 -7.39 1.09 11.30
N SER A 84 -7.70 2.10 10.47
CA SER A 84 -8.30 3.35 10.95
C SER A 84 -9.03 4.11 9.85
N LEU A 85 -10.33 3.82 9.68
CA LEU A 85 -11.20 4.60 8.79
C LEU A 85 -11.18 6.12 9.08
N PRO A 86 -11.12 6.58 10.35
CA PRO A 86 -10.98 8.01 10.62
C PRO A 86 -9.71 8.63 10.04
N THR A 87 -8.57 7.93 10.13
CA THR A 87 -7.29 8.39 9.55
C THR A 87 -7.34 8.39 8.02
N VAL A 88 -8.00 7.41 7.40
CA VAL A 88 -8.25 7.40 5.95
C VAL A 88 -9.11 8.61 5.56
N GLY A 89 -10.21 8.86 6.26
CA GLY A 89 -11.09 10.02 6.04
C GLY A 89 -10.37 11.36 6.19
N LEU A 90 -9.54 11.50 7.23
CA LEU A 90 -8.68 12.68 7.45
C LEU A 90 -7.73 12.91 6.26
N THR A 91 -7.12 11.83 5.75
CA THR A 91 -6.22 11.92 4.59
C THR A 91 -6.97 12.32 3.33
N VAL A 92 -8.14 11.73 3.07
CA VAL A 92 -9.02 12.09 1.95
C VAL A 92 -9.43 13.57 2.03
N ALA A 93 -9.74 14.09 3.22
CA ALA A 93 -10.03 15.50 3.43
C ALA A 93 -8.83 16.40 3.04
N ALA A 94 -7.61 16.01 3.38
CA ALA A 94 -6.39 16.73 2.99
C ALA A 94 -6.13 16.73 1.46
N LEU A 95 -6.66 15.74 0.73
CA LEU A 95 -6.61 15.68 -0.74
C LEU A 95 -7.64 16.59 -1.44
N THR A 96 -8.44 17.38 -0.69
CA THR A 96 -9.45 18.29 -1.26
C THR A 96 -8.85 19.23 -2.32
N GLY A 97 -7.65 19.77 -2.07
CA GLY A 97 -6.85 20.51 -3.06
C GLY A 97 -5.96 21.58 -2.44
N LYS A 98 -5.08 22.17 -3.25
CA LYS A 98 -4.09 23.16 -2.82
C LYS A 98 -4.71 24.40 -2.17
N ARG A 99 -5.82 24.93 -2.73
CA ARG A 99 -6.51 26.11 -2.18
C ARG A 99 -7.04 25.87 -0.77
N PHE A 100 -7.63 24.69 -0.54
CA PHE A 100 -8.12 24.31 0.79
C PHE A 100 -6.98 24.24 1.80
N ARG A 101 -5.87 23.58 1.46
CA ARG A 101 -4.71 23.47 2.36
C ARG A 101 -4.09 24.84 2.67
N ALA A 102 -3.97 25.72 1.68
CA ALA A 102 -3.50 27.09 1.88
C ALA A 102 -4.36 27.86 2.90
N ALA A 103 -5.69 27.68 2.87
CA ALA A 103 -6.61 28.35 3.77
C ALA A 103 -6.53 27.90 5.24
N ILE A 104 -5.97 26.72 5.51
CA ILE A 104 -5.98 26.09 6.85
C ILE A 104 -4.58 25.95 7.46
N GLY A 105 -3.57 26.64 6.92
CA GLY A 105 -2.20 26.64 7.46
C GLY A 105 -1.09 26.29 6.46
N GLY A 106 -1.45 25.97 5.22
CA GLY A 106 -0.50 25.65 4.15
C GLY A 106 -0.15 24.16 4.05
N ASP A 107 0.55 23.81 2.97
CA ASP A 107 0.79 22.40 2.61
C ASP A 107 1.59 21.64 3.68
N TRP A 108 2.57 22.27 4.33
CA TRP A 108 3.39 21.58 5.34
C TRP A 108 2.65 21.35 6.66
N ALA A 109 1.88 22.33 7.14
CA ALA A 109 1.06 22.16 8.34
C ALA A 109 0.09 20.98 8.16
N VAL A 110 -0.60 20.94 7.02
CA VAL A 110 -1.52 19.84 6.66
C VAL A 110 -0.76 18.51 6.53
N ALA A 111 0.33 18.48 5.76
CA ALA A 111 1.09 17.25 5.51
C ALA A 111 1.64 16.66 6.81
N SER A 112 2.18 17.47 7.72
CA SER A 112 2.73 17.01 8.98
C SER A 112 1.67 16.38 9.91
N VAL A 113 0.47 16.96 9.99
CA VAL A 113 -0.67 16.37 10.72
C VAL A 113 -1.05 15.01 10.13
N VAL A 114 -1.22 14.95 8.81
CA VAL A 114 -1.66 13.72 8.13
C VAL A 114 -0.61 12.62 8.23
N VAL A 115 0.67 12.94 8.01
CA VAL A 115 1.77 11.97 8.09
C VAL A 115 1.90 11.39 9.49
N LYS A 116 1.82 12.24 10.53
CA LYS A 116 1.82 11.77 11.91
C LYS A 116 0.62 10.88 12.20
N ALA A 117 -0.58 11.29 11.78
CA ALA A 117 -1.79 10.48 11.96
C ALA A 117 -1.71 9.12 11.25
N LEU A 118 -1.13 9.06 10.04
CA LEU A 118 -0.91 7.81 9.29
C LEU A 118 0.08 6.91 10.02
N ALA A 119 1.23 7.44 10.45
CA ALA A 119 2.25 6.69 11.18
C ALA A 119 1.73 6.20 12.54
N ASP A 120 0.94 7.02 13.25
CA ASP A 120 0.38 6.73 14.57
C ASP A 120 -0.90 5.86 14.52
N ALA A 121 -1.51 5.59 13.37
CA ALA A 121 -2.70 4.74 13.28
C ALA A 121 -2.39 3.23 13.42
N PRO A 122 -3.35 2.39 13.86
CA PRO A 122 -3.32 0.96 13.57
C PRO A 122 -3.28 0.72 12.05
N LYS A 123 -2.65 -0.36 11.63
CA LYS A 123 -2.37 -0.66 10.23
C LYS A 123 -3.20 -1.84 9.74
N SER A 124 -3.61 -1.80 8.49
CA SER A 124 -4.24 -2.95 7.83
C SER A 124 -3.92 -2.89 6.35
N ARG A 125 -3.28 -3.96 5.87
CA ARG A 125 -3.01 -4.18 4.45
C ARG A 125 -4.00 -5.13 3.79
N ALA A 126 -5.06 -5.56 4.50
CA ALA A 126 -6.01 -6.55 3.99
C ALA A 126 -6.62 -6.17 2.62
N THR A 127 -6.87 -4.87 2.39
CA THR A 127 -7.33 -4.37 1.09
C THR A 127 -6.32 -4.59 -0.03
N ASP A 128 -5.04 -4.30 0.24
CA ASP A 128 -3.96 -4.48 -0.74
C ASP A 128 -3.65 -5.96 -0.92
N ASP A 129 -3.61 -6.74 0.16
CA ASP A 129 -3.40 -8.18 0.13
C ASP A 129 -4.51 -8.88 -0.69
N LEU A 130 -5.77 -8.46 -0.52
CA LEU A 130 -6.88 -8.88 -1.39
C LEU A 130 -6.62 -8.46 -2.85
N PHE A 131 -6.32 -7.19 -3.11
CA PHE A 131 -6.09 -6.70 -4.48
C PHE A 131 -4.98 -7.49 -5.19
N MET A 132 -3.87 -7.74 -4.51
CA MET A 132 -2.76 -8.56 -4.98
C MET A 132 -3.20 -9.99 -5.28
N ALA A 133 -4.01 -10.61 -4.41
CA ALA A 133 -4.57 -11.94 -4.67
C ALA A 133 -5.45 -11.94 -5.92
N LEU A 134 -6.31 -10.95 -6.12
CA LEU A 134 -7.16 -10.85 -7.32
C LEU A 134 -6.32 -10.79 -8.59
N GLU A 135 -5.20 -10.07 -8.58
CA GLU A 135 -4.32 -9.94 -9.74
C GLU A 135 -3.47 -11.20 -10.00
N THR A 136 -2.96 -11.84 -8.95
CA THR A 136 -1.82 -12.76 -9.09
C THR A 136 -2.07 -14.17 -8.59
N LEU A 137 -3.13 -14.42 -7.81
CA LEU A 137 -3.41 -15.77 -7.31
C LEU A 137 -3.69 -16.70 -8.50
N PRO A 138 -2.93 -17.81 -8.66
CA PRO A 138 -3.09 -18.70 -9.82
C PRO A 138 -4.50 -19.30 -9.91
N GLY A 139 -5.07 -19.70 -8.77
CA GLY A 139 -6.42 -20.28 -8.69
C GLY A 139 -7.56 -19.36 -9.15
N LEU A 140 -7.31 -18.06 -9.36
CA LEU A 140 -8.29 -17.11 -9.87
C LEU A 140 -8.15 -16.84 -11.37
N ALA A 141 -7.26 -17.53 -12.09
CA ALA A 141 -7.01 -17.27 -13.51
C ALA A 141 -8.26 -17.43 -14.37
N ASP A 142 -9.05 -18.48 -14.12
CA ASP A 142 -10.28 -18.74 -14.86
C ASP A 142 -11.37 -17.73 -14.50
N SER A 143 -11.53 -17.43 -13.21
CA SER A 143 -12.46 -16.40 -12.73
C SER A 143 -12.16 -15.02 -13.31
N ARG A 144 -10.88 -14.63 -13.41
CA ARG A 144 -10.48 -13.38 -14.07
C ARG A 144 -10.95 -13.32 -15.52
N ARG A 145 -10.75 -14.40 -16.29
CA ARG A 145 -11.15 -14.45 -17.71
C ARG A 145 -12.67 -14.48 -17.87
N ALA A 146 -13.34 -15.33 -17.10
CA ALA A 146 -14.79 -15.50 -17.16
C ALA A 146 -15.51 -14.18 -16.81
N LEU A 147 -15.17 -13.58 -15.66
CA LEU A 147 -15.82 -12.34 -15.21
C LEU A 147 -15.48 -11.13 -16.11
N ALA A 148 -14.28 -11.07 -16.70
CA ALA A 148 -13.95 -10.00 -17.63
C ALA A 148 -14.88 -9.95 -18.86
N ALA A 149 -15.39 -11.11 -19.28
CA ALA A 149 -16.28 -11.25 -20.43
C ALA A 149 -17.77 -10.98 -20.11
N GLU A 150 -18.13 -10.84 -18.82
CA GLU A 150 -19.52 -10.67 -18.41
C GLU A 150 -20.08 -9.26 -18.69
N THR A 151 -21.39 -9.13 -18.74
CA THR A 151 -22.06 -7.82 -18.84
C THR A 151 -22.11 -7.11 -17.48
N ASN A 152 -22.24 -5.78 -17.45
CA ASN A 152 -22.38 -5.03 -16.18
C ASN A 152 -23.56 -5.52 -15.32
N PRO A 153 -24.78 -5.76 -15.86
CA PRO A 153 -25.88 -6.34 -15.07
C PRO A 153 -25.53 -7.70 -14.47
N ARG A 154 -24.83 -8.55 -15.22
CA ARG A 154 -24.43 -9.88 -14.76
C ARG A 154 -23.35 -9.80 -13.68
N LEU A 155 -22.35 -8.93 -13.83
CA LEU A 155 -21.33 -8.66 -12.81
C LEU A 155 -21.96 -8.15 -11.50
N ARG A 156 -22.91 -7.21 -11.59
CA ARG A 156 -23.64 -6.71 -10.42
C ARG A 156 -24.40 -7.83 -9.73
N LEU A 157 -25.14 -8.65 -10.48
CA LEU A 157 -25.86 -9.80 -9.91
C LEU A 157 -24.91 -10.79 -9.23
N ILE A 158 -23.77 -11.11 -9.85
CA ILE A 158 -22.74 -11.98 -9.26
C ILE A 158 -22.24 -11.39 -7.95
N ALA A 159 -21.88 -10.10 -7.93
CA ALA A 159 -21.37 -9.45 -6.73
C ALA A 159 -22.39 -9.44 -5.57
N LEU A 160 -23.68 -9.25 -5.87
CA LEU A 160 -24.75 -9.26 -4.88
C LEU A 160 -25.04 -10.64 -4.27
N THR A 161 -24.82 -11.71 -5.04
CA THR A 161 -25.33 -13.06 -4.68
C THR A 161 -24.25 -14.05 -4.30
N THR A 162 -23.00 -13.86 -4.74
CA THR A 162 -21.93 -14.80 -4.45
C THR A 162 -21.47 -14.71 -3.00
N PRO A 163 -21.25 -15.84 -2.30
CA PRO A 163 -20.61 -15.84 -0.99
C PRO A 163 -19.07 -15.78 -1.08
N ASN A 164 -18.49 -15.98 -2.27
CA ASN A 164 -17.04 -15.99 -2.45
C ASN A 164 -16.48 -14.56 -2.55
N LEU A 165 -15.69 -14.15 -1.56
CA LEU A 165 -15.10 -12.82 -1.50
C LEU A 165 -14.26 -12.46 -2.74
N HIS A 166 -13.41 -13.37 -3.23
CA HIS A 166 -12.58 -13.09 -4.41
C HIS A 166 -13.42 -12.87 -5.66
N CYS A 167 -14.45 -13.71 -5.89
CA CYS A 167 -15.39 -13.53 -7.01
C CYS A 167 -16.18 -12.22 -6.89
N ARG A 168 -16.69 -11.90 -5.69
CA ARG A 168 -17.37 -10.63 -5.43
C ARG A 168 -16.47 -9.44 -5.74
N SER A 169 -15.22 -9.50 -5.28
CA SER A 169 -14.24 -8.44 -5.45
C SER A 169 -13.82 -8.27 -6.91
N LEU A 170 -13.58 -9.36 -7.66
CA LEU A 170 -13.31 -9.31 -9.10
C LEU A 170 -14.50 -8.68 -9.86
N ALA A 171 -15.73 -9.08 -9.54
CA ALA A 171 -16.92 -8.53 -10.17
C ALA A 171 -17.03 -7.02 -9.91
N THR A 172 -16.79 -6.57 -8.67
CA THR A 172 -16.74 -5.14 -8.32
C THR A 172 -15.64 -4.40 -9.07
N LEU A 173 -14.43 -4.98 -9.23
CA LEU A 173 -13.35 -4.33 -9.99
C LEU A 173 -13.67 -4.23 -11.49
N PHE A 174 -14.27 -5.26 -12.09
CA PHE A 174 -14.66 -5.19 -13.50
C PHE A 174 -15.83 -4.22 -13.74
N LEU A 175 -16.72 -4.04 -12.75
CA LEU A 175 -17.70 -2.96 -12.76
C LEU A 175 -17.04 -1.60 -12.63
N LEU A 176 -16.02 -1.44 -11.79
CA LEU A 176 -15.30 -0.19 -11.62
C LEU A 176 -14.52 0.21 -12.89
N GLY A 177 -13.92 -0.78 -13.54
CA GLY A 177 -13.04 -0.62 -14.70
C GLY A 177 -11.59 -0.96 -14.37
N THR A 178 -10.97 -1.73 -15.26
CA THR A 178 -9.61 -2.27 -15.16
C THR A 178 -8.72 -1.79 -16.31
N ASP A 179 -9.17 -0.80 -17.08
CA ASP A 179 -8.48 -0.16 -18.20
C ASP A 179 -7.39 0.83 -17.75
N ARG A 180 -6.53 0.37 -16.84
CA ARG A 180 -5.47 1.18 -16.23
C ARG A 180 -4.08 0.80 -16.75
N PRO A 181 -3.18 1.77 -16.92
CA PRO A 181 -1.81 1.47 -17.32
C PRO A 181 -1.11 0.52 -16.34
N GLY A 182 -0.57 -0.59 -16.85
CA GLY A 182 0.25 -1.53 -16.08
C GLY A 182 -0.51 -2.49 -15.15
N GLY A 183 -1.85 -2.51 -15.20
CA GLY A 183 -2.65 -3.50 -14.46
C GLY A 183 -2.46 -4.93 -14.98
N LYS A 184 -2.62 -5.94 -14.12
CA LYS A 184 -2.51 -7.36 -14.51
C LYS A 184 -3.85 -8.01 -14.84
N LEU A 185 -4.95 -7.33 -14.50
CA LEU A 185 -6.29 -7.79 -14.84
C LEU A 185 -6.59 -7.56 -16.33
N PRO A 186 -7.46 -8.38 -16.94
CA PRO A 186 -7.98 -8.10 -18.28
C PRO A 186 -8.50 -6.67 -18.40
N VAL A 187 -8.12 -5.98 -19.47
CA VAL A 187 -8.51 -4.58 -19.72
C VAL A 187 -10.00 -4.52 -20.00
N ARG A 188 -10.73 -3.73 -19.21
CA ARG A 188 -12.17 -3.52 -19.37
C ARG A 188 -12.54 -2.11 -18.93
N ARG A 189 -13.31 -1.42 -19.77
CA ARG A 189 -13.96 -0.16 -19.39
C ARG A 189 -15.13 -0.45 -18.45
N GLY A 190 -15.10 0.15 -17.27
CA GLY A 190 -16.16 0.02 -16.27
C GLY A 190 -17.16 1.17 -16.25
N GLU A 191 -18.04 1.12 -15.27
CA GLU A 191 -19.03 2.12 -14.89
C GLU A 191 -18.91 2.40 -13.38
N VAL A 192 -18.11 3.42 -13.05
CA VAL A 192 -17.78 3.77 -11.66
C VAL A 192 -19.01 4.01 -10.78
N ALA A 193 -20.05 4.66 -11.33
CA ALA A 193 -21.29 4.91 -10.60
C ALA A 193 -21.94 3.59 -10.15
N LEU A 194 -22.10 2.65 -11.08
CA LEU A 194 -22.68 1.34 -10.82
C LEU A 194 -21.88 0.53 -9.79
N ALA A 195 -20.55 0.63 -9.81
CA ALA A 195 -19.70 -0.04 -8.81
C ALA A 195 -19.94 0.49 -7.38
N PHE A 196 -20.10 1.81 -7.22
CA PHE A 196 -20.39 2.39 -5.90
C PHE A 196 -21.86 2.26 -5.48
N ASP A 197 -22.79 2.17 -6.42
CA ASP A 197 -24.19 1.91 -6.13
C ASP A 197 -24.39 0.45 -5.68
N LEU A 198 -23.64 -0.49 -6.26
CA LEU A 198 -23.52 -1.87 -5.76
C LEU A 198 -23.02 -1.89 -4.31
N LEU A 199 -21.99 -1.10 -3.98
CA LEU A 199 -21.45 -1.07 -2.60
C LEU A 199 -22.44 -0.49 -1.59
N ASP A 200 -23.27 0.46 -2.01
CA ASP A 200 -24.39 1.00 -1.23
C ASP A 200 -25.45 -0.08 -0.99
N GLU A 201 -25.85 -0.80 -2.04
CA GLU A 201 -26.83 -1.90 -2.01
C GLU A 201 -26.36 -3.09 -1.15
N LEU A 202 -25.07 -3.38 -1.14
CA LEU A 202 -24.45 -4.37 -0.26
C LEU A 202 -24.45 -3.95 1.23
N GLY A 203 -24.85 -2.71 1.55
CA GLY A 203 -24.99 -2.21 2.91
C GLY A 203 -23.73 -1.57 3.48
N THR A 204 -22.84 -1.03 2.63
CA THR A 204 -21.63 -0.33 3.12
C THR A 204 -22.05 0.87 3.96
N ALA A 205 -21.50 1.00 5.19
CA ALA A 205 -21.83 2.13 6.06
C ALA A 205 -21.64 3.49 5.33
N PRO A 206 -22.60 4.42 5.41
CA PRO A 206 -22.60 5.64 4.58
C PRO A 206 -21.31 6.46 4.65
N THR A 207 -20.70 6.59 5.84
CA THR A 207 -19.43 7.30 5.96
C THR A 207 -18.28 6.55 5.27
N THR A 208 -18.18 5.23 5.43
CA THR A 208 -17.16 4.42 4.75
C THR A 208 -17.30 4.56 3.24
N LEU A 209 -18.53 4.47 2.74
CA LEU A 209 -18.82 4.63 1.31
C LEU A 209 -18.42 6.03 0.81
N ALA A 210 -18.72 7.09 1.56
CA ALA A 210 -18.33 8.45 1.23
C ALA A 210 -16.80 8.63 1.18
N ILE A 211 -16.06 8.09 2.16
CA ILE A 211 -14.59 8.13 2.20
C ILE A 211 -14.02 7.42 0.96
N CYS A 212 -14.55 6.24 0.63
CA CYS A 212 -14.05 5.44 -0.49
C CYS A 212 -14.38 6.07 -1.85
N ARG A 213 -15.59 6.62 -2.01
CA ARG A 213 -16.02 7.30 -3.22
C ARG A 213 -15.19 8.56 -3.48
N GLU A 214 -14.97 9.39 -2.47
CA GLU A 214 -14.11 10.56 -2.58
C GLU A 214 -12.63 10.16 -2.76
N GLY A 215 -12.15 9.14 -2.04
CA GLY A 215 -10.80 8.59 -2.18
C GLY A 215 -10.53 8.10 -3.61
N TYR A 216 -11.46 7.37 -4.21
CA TYR A 216 -11.40 6.95 -5.61
C TYR A 216 -11.32 8.15 -6.54
N ARG A 217 -12.20 9.14 -6.37
CA ARG A 217 -12.21 10.36 -7.20
C ARG A 217 -10.88 11.12 -7.16
N LYS A 218 -10.18 11.09 -6.01
CA LYS A 218 -8.90 11.78 -5.82
C LYS A 218 -7.69 11.00 -6.32
N THR A 219 -7.75 9.68 -6.30
CA THR A 219 -6.57 8.81 -6.53
C THR A 219 -6.65 8.05 -7.84
N GLY A 220 -7.86 7.68 -8.29
CA GLY A 220 -8.09 6.77 -9.40
C GLY A 220 -7.77 5.30 -9.08
N GLU A 221 -7.45 4.97 -7.82
CA GLU A 221 -6.93 3.66 -7.42
C GLU A 221 -8.02 2.62 -7.17
N ALA A 222 -7.67 1.32 -7.16
CA ALA A 222 -8.66 0.23 -6.98
C ALA A 222 -8.96 -0.04 -5.51
N LEU A 223 -8.07 0.39 -4.61
CA LEU A 223 -8.15 0.10 -3.19
C LEU A 223 -9.37 0.72 -2.50
N PRO A 224 -9.81 1.98 -2.78
CA PRO A 224 -10.98 2.54 -2.11
C PRO A 224 -12.26 1.69 -2.21
N PRO A 225 -12.74 1.27 -3.39
CA PRO A 225 -13.93 0.41 -3.46
C PRO A 225 -13.72 -0.98 -2.86
N LEU A 226 -12.51 -1.55 -2.92
CA LEU A 226 -12.21 -2.81 -2.24
C LEU A 226 -12.23 -2.67 -0.71
N LEU A 227 -11.77 -1.53 -0.19
CA LEU A 227 -11.85 -1.22 1.24
C LEU A 227 -13.30 -1.10 1.71
N ALA A 228 -14.16 -0.45 0.92
CA ALA A 228 -15.60 -0.40 1.18
C ALA A 228 -16.20 -1.80 1.22
N LEU A 229 -15.85 -2.66 0.25
CA LEU A 229 -16.32 -4.04 0.20
C LEU A 229 -15.86 -4.85 1.42
N LEU A 230 -14.58 -4.79 1.76
CA LEU A 230 -14.04 -5.50 2.93
C LEU A 230 -14.62 -4.99 4.25
N ALA A 231 -15.08 -3.73 4.33
CA ALA A 231 -15.71 -3.21 5.54
C ALA A 231 -17.03 -3.94 5.91
N LEU A 232 -17.61 -4.71 4.98
CA LEU A 232 -18.78 -5.57 5.18
C LEU A 232 -18.43 -6.92 5.81
N GLU A 233 -17.17 -7.34 5.70
CA GLU A 233 -16.74 -8.67 6.11
C GLU A 233 -16.44 -8.71 7.61
N ASN A 234 -16.87 -9.79 8.26
CA ASN A 234 -16.47 -10.10 9.63
C ASN A 234 -15.01 -10.61 9.67
N GLY A 235 -14.38 -10.58 10.85
CA GLY A 235 -13.03 -11.14 11.02
C GLY A 235 -11.88 -10.23 10.57
N LEU A 236 -12.11 -8.92 10.49
CA LEU A 236 -11.11 -7.89 10.18
C LEU A 236 -10.81 -6.95 11.36
N ARG A 237 -11.30 -7.27 12.55
CA ARG A 237 -11.27 -6.39 13.73
C ARG A 237 -10.89 -7.16 14.99
N ALA A 238 -9.69 -7.74 14.99
CA ALA A 238 -9.07 -8.23 16.22
C ALA A 238 -8.20 -7.13 16.88
N GLY A 239 -7.49 -7.48 17.94
CA GLY A 239 -6.46 -6.62 18.53
C GLY A 239 -5.31 -6.32 17.54
N THR A 240 -4.43 -5.40 17.94
CA THR A 240 -3.24 -5.05 17.16
C THR A 240 -2.03 -5.88 17.58
N THR A 241 -1.23 -6.31 16.61
CA THR A 241 0.06 -6.99 16.83
C THR A 241 1.12 -6.43 15.90
N ASP A 242 2.38 -6.47 16.32
CA ASP A 242 3.50 -6.12 15.46
C ASP A 242 3.94 -7.34 14.65
N ASP A 243 4.21 -7.14 13.36
CA ASP A 243 4.89 -8.13 12.55
C ASP A 243 6.34 -8.35 13.05
N PRO A 244 6.99 -9.48 12.72
CA PRO A 244 8.39 -9.74 13.07
C PRO A 244 9.35 -8.87 12.24
N LEU A 245 9.46 -7.59 12.60
CA LEU A 245 10.28 -6.61 11.90
C LEU A 245 11.78 -6.94 12.05
N PRO A 246 12.55 -7.00 10.95
CA PRO A 246 14.00 -7.17 11.06
C PRO A 246 14.65 -5.93 11.69
N PRO A 247 15.86 -6.09 12.30
CA PRO A 247 16.60 -4.99 12.88
C PRO A 247 16.79 -3.82 11.91
N GLU A 248 16.63 -2.61 12.44
CA GLU A 248 16.86 -1.39 11.67
C GLU A 248 18.36 -1.14 11.46
N VAL A 249 18.73 -0.84 10.22
CA VAL A 249 20.13 -0.55 9.84
C VAL A 249 20.16 0.72 9.02
N MET A 250 20.93 1.72 9.48
CA MET A 250 21.16 2.95 8.73
C MET A 250 22.19 2.72 7.62
N ILE A 251 21.83 3.09 6.39
CA ILE A 251 22.63 2.93 5.18
C ILE A 251 22.60 4.25 4.39
N GLY A 252 23.74 4.95 4.32
CA GLY A 252 23.84 6.19 3.55
C GLY A 252 22.88 7.30 4.04
N GLY A 253 22.62 7.36 5.35
CA GLY A 253 21.74 8.37 5.95
C GLY A 253 20.24 8.06 5.88
N VAL A 254 19.84 6.91 5.35
CA VAL A 254 18.45 6.41 5.39
C VAL A 254 18.38 5.01 5.99
N GLN A 255 17.18 4.55 6.34
CA GLN A 255 16.98 3.18 6.76
C GLN A 255 17.12 2.20 5.60
N GLY A 256 17.79 1.06 5.82
CA GLY A 256 18.08 0.06 4.79
C GLY A 256 16.82 -0.49 4.11
N TRP A 257 15.72 -0.60 4.86
CA TRP A 257 14.44 -1.04 4.32
C TRP A 257 13.82 -0.07 3.30
N ALA A 258 14.29 1.17 3.20
CA ALA A 258 13.87 2.10 2.15
C ALA A 258 14.50 1.76 0.78
N LEU A 259 15.58 0.96 0.75
CA LEU A 259 16.34 0.60 -0.44
C LEU A 259 15.85 -0.74 -1.00
N ASP A 260 14.74 -0.71 -1.74
CA ASP A 260 14.07 -1.91 -2.26
C ASP A 260 13.89 -1.87 -3.79
N MET A 261 13.08 -2.80 -4.31
CA MET A 261 12.79 -2.92 -5.74
C MET A 261 12.08 -1.70 -6.37
N PHE A 262 11.64 -0.71 -5.58
CA PHE A 262 11.03 0.52 -6.09
C PHE A 262 12.01 1.71 -6.13
N THR A 263 13.25 1.51 -5.71
CA THR A 263 14.33 2.50 -5.77
C THR A 263 15.41 2.05 -6.74
N ARG A 264 16.15 3.00 -7.35
CA ARG A 264 17.24 2.67 -8.28
C ARG A 264 18.35 1.91 -7.55
N GLU A 265 18.70 2.42 -6.37
CA GLU A 265 19.75 1.91 -5.50
C GLU A 265 19.38 0.52 -4.96
N GLY A 266 18.13 0.31 -4.54
CA GLY A 266 17.66 -0.99 -4.11
C GLY A 266 17.58 -2.01 -5.24
N LYS A 267 17.16 -1.63 -6.46
CA LYS A 267 17.24 -2.52 -7.64
C LYS A 267 18.68 -2.93 -7.97
N LEU A 268 19.62 -1.99 -7.89
CA LEU A 268 21.04 -2.28 -8.10
C LEU A 268 21.58 -3.23 -7.02
N ALA A 269 21.22 -3.01 -5.75
CA ALA A 269 21.59 -3.90 -4.65
C ALA A 269 21.03 -5.31 -4.83
N LEU A 270 19.77 -5.45 -5.24
CA LEU A 270 19.16 -6.76 -5.55
C LEU A 270 19.83 -7.44 -6.75
N SER A 271 20.22 -6.67 -7.77
CA SER A 271 20.95 -7.21 -8.93
C SER A 271 22.33 -7.74 -8.53
N ARG A 272 23.02 -7.06 -7.60
CA ARG A 272 24.29 -7.53 -7.02
C ARG A 272 24.09 -8.75 -6.15
N LEU A 273 23.05 -8.78 -5.30
CA LEU A 273 22.70 -9.95 -4.50
C LEU A 273 22.45 -11.17 -5.39
N ALA A 274 21.74 -11.01 -6.50
CA ALA A 274 21.47 -12.10 -7.44
C ALA A 274 22.74 -12.73 -8.05
N ALA A 275 23.87 -12.00 -8.03
CA ALA A 275 25.16 -12.44 -8.55
C ALA A 275 26.09 -13.05 -7.48
N THR A 276 25.69 -13.11 -6.20
CA THR A 276 26.50 -13.71 -5.12
C THR A 276 26.17 -15.20 -4.92
N GLN A 277 26.90 -15.86 -4.02
CA GLN A 277 26.56 -17.19 -3.48
C GLN A 277 25.66 -17.10 -2.23
N ALA A 278 24.82 -16.06 -2.14
CA ALA A 278 23.79 -15.97 -1.10
C ALA A 278 22.77 -17.10 -1.29
N GLY A 279 22.26 -17.66 -0.18
CA GLY A 279 21.34 -18.79 -0.23
C GLY A 279 20.09 -18.48 -1.05
N VAL A 280 19.49 -17.30 -0.88
CA VAL A 280 18.31 -16.89 -1.65
C VAL A 280 18.63 -16.66 -3.14
N ALA A 281 19.86 -16.26 -3.45
CA ALA A 281 20.31 -16.06 -4.83
C ALA A 281 20.56 -17.39 -5.55
N GLU A 282 21.21 -18.35 -4.89
CA GLU A 282 21.38 -19.72 -5.39
C GLU A 282 20.02 -20.38 -5.62
N PHE A 283 19.12 -20.26 -4.64
CA PHE A 283 17.76 -20.75 -4.74
C PHE A 283 17.01 -20.17 -5.95
N ALA A 284 17.04 -18.85 -6.12
CA ALA A 284 16.42 -18.19 -7.27
C ALA A 284 17.06 -18.62 -8.61
N ARG A 285 18.38 -18.89 -8.65
CA ARG A 285 19.06 -19.38 -9.86
C ARG A 285 18.63 -20.79 -10.25
N ALA A 286 18.41 -21.66 -9.27
CA ALA A 286 17.99 -23.04 -9.48
C ALA A 286 16.55 -23.13 -10.01
N MET A 287 15.66 -22.23 -9.58
CA MET A 287 14.25 -22.28 -9.96
C MET A 287 13.85 -21.37 -11.14
N LEU A 288 14.55 -20.25 -11.34
CA LEU A 288 14.08 -19.19 -12.23
C LEU A 288 15.07 -18.82 -13.34
N PRO A 289 14.56 -18.47 -14.55
CA PRO A 289 15.40 -17.97 -15.63
C PRO A 289 16.03 -16.62 -15.27
N PRO A 290 17.21 -16.27 -15.83
CA PRO A 290 17.95 -15.05 -15.47
C PRO A 290 17.13 -13.77 -15.41
N GLY A 291 16.21 -13.55 -16.36
CA GLY A 291 15.39 -12.34 -16.44
C GLY A 291 14.35 -12.16 -15.34
N GLN A 292 14.03 -13.19 -14.56
CA GLN A 292 13.00 -13.14 -13.52
C GLN A 292 13.57 -13.01 -12.10
N ARG A 293 14.87 -13.29 -11.92
CA ARG A 293 15.51 -13.45 -10.60
C ARG A 293 15.44 -12.18 -9.75
N VAL A 294 15.77 -11.02 -10.30
CA VAL A 294 15.76 -9.75 -9.54
C VAL A 294 14.33 -9.36 -9.14
N GLY A 295 13.35 -9.58 -10.02
CA GLY A 295 11.94 -9.35 -9.71
C GLY A 295 11.46 -10.24 -8.57
N PHE A 296 11.78 -11.53 -8.62
CA PHE A 296 11.50 -12.48 -7.56
C PHE A 296 12.15 -12.09 -6.23
N LEU A 297 13.46 -11.80 -6.21
CA LEU A 297 14.16 -11.35 -5.00
C LEU A 297 13.54 -10.07 -4.42
N GLY A 298 13.10 -9.14 -5.26
CA GLY A 298 12.38 -7.94 -4.81
C GLY A 298 11.04 -8.28 -4.12
N GLN A 299 10.29 -9.24 -4.66
CA GLN A 299 9.03 -9.71 -4.09
C GLN A 299 9.23 -10.45 -2.76
N VAL A 300 10.27 -11.28 -2.65
CA VAL A 300 10.66 -11.94 -1.39
C VAL A 300 11.11 -10.91 -0.36
N LEU A 301 11.97 -9.95 -0.76
CA LEU A 301 12.43 -8.86 0.11
C LEU A 301 11.26 -8.03 0.66
N PHE A 302 10.27 -7.72 -0.19
CA PHE A 302 9.08 -7.00 0.23
C PHE A 302 8.37 -7.75 1.37
N ARG A 303 8.21 -9.07 1.27
CA ARG A 303 7.52 -9.89 2.27
C ARG A 303 8.29 -10.00 3.59
N VAL A 304 9.61 -9.98 3.58
CA VAL A 304 10.43 -10.11 4.81
C VAL A 304 10.77 -8.79 5.48
N GLU A 305 10.60 -7.66 4.80
CA GLU A 305 11.09 -6.37 5.29
C GLU A 305 10.15 -5.20 4.94
N GLY A 306 9.77 -5.08 3.66
CA GLY A 306 9.08 -3.91 3.14
C GLY A 306 7.59 -3.81 3.51
N GLY A 307 6.87 -4.93 3.46
CA GLY A 307 5.42 -5.04 3.67
C GLY A 307 5.02 -5.30 5.13
N LEU A 308 5.99 -5.40 6.03
CA LEU A 308 5.75 -5.61 7.45
C LEU A 308 5.22 -4.34 8.13
N LEU A 309 4.34 -4.53 9.11
CA LEU A 309 3.59 -3.49 9.80
C LEU A 309 3.85 -3.52 11.30
N THR A 310 3.92 -2.34 11.92
CA THR A 310 3.61 -2.18 13.35
C THR A 310 2.10 -2.05 13.52
N ARG A 311 1.58 -2.57 14.64
CA ARG A 311 0.17 -2.48 15.05
C ARG A 311 -0.78 -2.90 13.93
N ARG A 312 -0.46 -4.02 13.27
CA ARG A 312 -1.32 -4.70 12.33
C ARG A 312 -2.61 -5.10 13.04
N VAL A 313 -3.75 -4.68 12.50
CA VAL A 313 -5.05 -5.20 12.89
C VAL A 313 -5.22 -6.59 12.28
N GLY A 314 -5.34 -7.60 13.15
CA GLY A 314 -5.51 -8.99 12.75
C GLY A 314 -6.97 -9.42 12.61
N GLY A 315 -7.15 -10.73 12.57
CA GLY A 315 -8.44 -11.41 12.49
C GLY A 315 -8.46 -12.41 11.35
N ASP A 316 -9.28 -13.45 11.45
CA ASP A 316 -9.24 -14.64 10.61
C ASP A 316 -9.21 -14.35 9.09
N LEU A 317 -9.93 -13.32 8.63
CA LEU A 317 -9.92 -12.95 7.22
C LEU A 317 -8.65 -12.17 6.85
N SER A 318 -8.22 -11.24 7.71
CA SER A 318 -6.98 -10.46 7.52
C SER A 318 -5.78 -11.41 7.45
N ASP A 319 -5.70 -12.37 8.37
CA ASP A 319 -4.60 -13.31 8.48
C ASP A 319 -4.57 -14.29 7.29
N ARG A 320 -5.74 -14.70 6.80
CA ARG A 320 -5.85 -15.53 5.58
C ARG A 320 -5.40 -14.78 4.33
N LEU A 321 -5.86 -13.54 4.13
CA LEU A 321 -5.44 -12.72 2.99
C LEU A 321 -3.92 -12.45 3.05
N HIS A 322 -3.40 -12.19 4.24
CA HIS A 322 -1.97 -12.05 4.46
C HIS A 322 -1.21 -13.33 4.10
N ALA A 323 -1.67 -14.51 4.55
CA ALA A 323 -1.06 -15.79 4.22
C ALA A 323 -1.06 -16.05 2.69
N GLN A 324 -2.16 -15.74 2.00
CA GLN A 324 -2.22 -15.83 0.53
C GLN A 324 -1.16 -14.93 -0.13
N LEU A 325 -1.02 -13.68 0.33
CA LEU A 325 0.02 -12.78 -0.17
C LEU A 325 1.42 -13.37 0.09
N MET A 326 1.66 -13.92 1.28
CA MET A 326 2.97 -14.42 1.66
C MET A 326 3.41 -15.64 0.85
N PHE A 327 2.50 -16.59 0.59
CA PHE A 327 2.87 -17.90 0.06
C PHE A 327 2.30 -18.21 -1.32
N GLU A 328 1.10 -17.76 -1.65
CA GLU A 328 0.38 -18.23 -2.85
C GLU A 328 0.50 -17.28 -4.05
N THR A 329 0.90 -16.02 -3.82
CA THR A 329 1.01 -14.99 -4.87
C THR A 329 2.45 -14.77 -5.39
N LEU A 330 3.42 -15.52 -4.86
CA LEU A 330 4.83 -15.36 -5.24
C LEU A 330 5.15 -15.98 -6.61
N GLY A 331 4.24 -16.80 -7.16
CA GLY A 331 4.41 -17.47 -8.46
C GLY A 331 5.32 -18.69 -8.40
N VAL A 332 5.54 -19.24 -7.21
CA VAL A 332 6.27 -20.49 -6.94
C VAL A 332 5.42 -21.38 -6.04
N ASP A 333 5.82 -22.64 -5.89
CA ASP A 333 5.19 -23.56 -4.94
C ASP A 333 5.24 -23.02 -3.49
N PRO A 334 4.23 -23.26 -2.63
CA PRO A 334 4.23 -22.77 -1.25
C PRO A 334 5.46 -23.18 -0.42
N GLU A 335 6.00 -24.40 -0.58
CA GLU A 335 7.21 -24.83 0.13
C GLU A 335 8.43 -24.01 -0.32
N ALA A 336 8.53 -23.78 -1.63
CA ALA A 336 9.55 -22.92 -2.22
C ALA A 336 9.40 -21.46 -1.76
N ALA A 337 8.17 -20.97 -1.56
CA ALA A 337 7.91 -19.65 -1.01
C ALA A 337 8.44 -19.54 0.43
N VAL A 338 8.09 -20.48 1.31
CA VAL A 338 8.59 -20.54 2.70
C VAL A 338 10.12 -20.55 2.73
N GLN A 339 10.74 -21.45 1.97
CA GLN A 339 12.21 -21.55 1.91
C GLN A 339 12.85 -20.24 1.44
N SER A 340 12.30 -19.61 0.40
CA SER A 340 12.84 -18.34 -0.11
C SER A 340 12.78 -17.20 0.91
N LEU A 341 11.71 -17.15 1.72
CA LEU A 341 11.54 -16.14 2.77
C LEU A 341 12.57 -16.34 3.88
N ASP A 342 12.81 -17.58 4.30
CA ASP A 342 13.80 -17.90 5.33
C ASP A 342 15.23 -17.61 4.86
N LEU A 343 15.56 -18.01 3.63
CA LEU A 343 16.86 -17.68 3.03
C LEU A 343 17.06 -16.16 2.91
N MET A 344 16.04 -15.41 2.49
CA MET A 344 16.15 -13.95 2.42
C MET A 344 16.40 -13.35 3.81
N ARG A 345 15.70 -13.81 4.87
CA ARG A 345 15.93 -13.34 6.24
C ARG A 345 17.38 -13.57 6.68
N GLN A 346 17.94 -14.75 6.36
CA GLN A 346 19.33 -15.08 6.65
C GLN A 346 20.31 -14.21 5.86
N ASP A 347 19.98 -13.87 4.61
CA ASP A 347 20.82 -13.07 3.72
C ASP A 347 20.66 -11.55 3.89
N LEU A 348 19.70 -11.06 4.70
CA LEU A 348 19.49 -9.62 4.94
C LEU A 348 20.78 -8.88 5.37
N PRO A 349 21.63 -9.39 6.28
CA PRO A 349 22.89 -8.75 6.63
C PRO A 349 23.84 -8.58 5.43
N LEU A 350 23.89 -9.58 4.53
CA LEU A 350 24.67 -9.48 3.29
C LEU A 350 24.07 -8.43 2.36
N LEU A 351 22.75 -8.42 2.17
CA LEU A 351 22.07 -7.40 1.36
C LEU A 351 22.34 -5.99 1.91
N ASN A 352 22.35 -5.79 3.22
CA ASN A 352 22.65 -4.50 3.83
C ASN A 352 24.10 -4.05 3.57
N ARG A 353 25.07 -4.98 3.56
CA ARG A 353 26.45 -4.65 3.12
C ARG A 353 26.50 -4.22 1.65
N ILE A 354 25.76 -4.90 0.78
CA ILE A 354 25.65 -4.56 -0.65
C ILE A 354 25.01 -3.18 -0.83
N ARG A 355 23.88 -2.92 -0.16
CA ARG A 355 23.19 -1.62 -0.14
C ARG A 355 24.14 -0.50 0.29
N ALA A 356 24.95 -0.72 1.33
CA ALA A 356 25.94 0.25 1.78
C ALA A 356 27.03 0.52 0.73
N GLY A 357 27.49 -0.50 0.01
CA GLY A 357 28.39 -0.33 -1.13
C GLY A 357 27.79 0.52 -2.23
N VAL A 358 26.55 0.20 -2.65
CA VAL A 358 25.81 0.96 -3.67
C VAL A 358 25.66 2.43 -3.28
N MET A 359 25.27 2.72 -2.03
CA MET A 359 25.08 4.10 -1.57
C MET A 359 26.38 4.92 -1.54
N ARG A 360 27.54 4.29 -1.28
CA ARG A 360 28.83 4.98 -1.37
C ARG A 360 29.14 5.38 -2.81
N GLU A 361 29.02 4.43 -3.74
CA GLU A 361 29.29 4.69 -5.17
C GLU A 361 28.38 5.78 -5.76
N VAL A 362 27.11 5.83 -5.37
CA VAL A 362 26.18 6.88 -5.82
C VAL A 362 26.53 8.25 -5.26
N ARG A 363 27.20 8.32 -4.09
CA ARG A 363 27.64 9.58 -3.50
C ARG A 363 28.92 10.09 -4.14
N ASP A 364 29.78 9.19 -4.60
CA ASP A 364 31.08 9.51 -5.18
C ASP A 364 31.02 9.79 -6.69
N ALA A 365 29.89 9.48 -7.34
CA ALA A 365 29.59 9.76 -8.75
C ALA A 365 28.83 11.08 -8.91
#